data_AF-A0A1K1MFG2-F1
#
_entry.id   AF-A0A1K1MFG2-F1
#
_cell.length_a   1.000
_cell.length_b   1.000
_cell.length_c   1.000
_cell.angle_alpha   90.00
_cell.angle_beta   90.00
_cell.angle_gamma   90.00
#
_symmetry.space_group_name_H-M   'P 1'
#
loop_
_entity.id
_entity.type
_entity.pdbx_description
1 polymer ?
#
loop_
_entity_poly.entity_id
_entity_poly.type
_entity_poly.pdbx_seq_one_letter_code
_entity_poly.pdbx_strand_id
1 'polypeptide(L)'
;MNNELLDILKMNIGIPLSPEAAADILMAANRLPALVPLEALEGIPLCLAENGSVFARERIADIVEEIRPLHQAHWNETEGHRHGLAFDPGYAAFIRYEQAGRYVLFTLRQQDRLLGNCALYLDRSAHTQSLIATEDTLFLLPEARIGTTARRFVAYVEDALRLLGVREVEISVKTVNRAERFFRFLGYRRVETGLTKILEADNV
;
A
#
# COMPACT_ATOMS: atom_id res chain seq x y z
N MET A 1 17.08 18.12 -10.95
CA MET A 1 18.19 18.20 -9.98
C MET A 1 17.62 18.73 -8.66
N ASN A 2 17.93 18.10 -7.53
CA ASN A 2 17.31 18.42 -6.24
C ASN A 2 18.03 19.60 -5.58
N ASN A 3 17.54 20.82 -5.82
CA ASN A 3 18.22 22.05 -5.39
C ASN A 3 18.26 22.19 -3.87
N GLU A 4 17.21 21.75 -3.17
CA GLU A 4 17.16 21.75 -1.71
C GLU A 4 18.24 20.85 -1.10
N LEU A 5 18.36 19.62 -1.61
CA LEU A 5 19.43 18.71 -1.19
C LEU A 5 20.82 19.31 -1.45
N LEU A 6 21.01 19.93 -2.62
CA LEU A 6 22.28 20.57 -2.95
C LEU A 6 22.63 21.70 -1.99
N ASP A 7 21.66 22.51 -1.58
CA ASP A 7 21.90 23.63 -0.68
C ASP A 7 22.19 23.16 0.75
N ILE A 8 21.50 22.12 1.24
CA ILE A 8 21.82 21.46 2.52
C ILE A 8 23.23 20.88 2.49
N LEU A 9 23.60 20.19 1.40
CA LEU A 9 24.95 19.64 1.26
C LEU A 9 26.01 20.74 1.25
N LYS A 10 25.78 21.85 0.54
CA LYS A 10 26.70 23.01 0.51
C LYS A 10 26.88 23.64 1.90
N MET A 11 25.81 23.82 2.65
CA MET A 11 25.84 24.41 4.00
C MET A 11 26.64 23.55 4.99
N ASN A 12 26.76 22.24 4.74
CA ASN A 12 27.43 21.28 5.62
C ASN A 12 28.82 20.84 5.13
N ILE A 13 29.38 21.47 4.08
CA ILE A 13 30.73 21.13 3.59
C ILE A 13 31.78 21.38 4.70
N GLY A 14 32.58 20.35 4.99
CA GLY A 14 33.65 20.44 5.99
C GLY A 14 33.20 20.34 7.45
N ILE A 15 31.90 20.18 7.69
CA ILE A 15 31.31 19.98 9.02
C ILE A 15 31.06 18.48 9.23
N PRO A 16 31.42 17.87 10.38
CA PRO A 16 31.04 16.49 10.69
C PRO A 16 29.52 16.29 10.62
N LEU A 17 29.08 15.18 10.02
CA LEU A 17 27.66 14.88 9.86
C LEU A 17 26.98 14.69 11.22
N SER A 18 26.12 15.63 11.62
CA SER A 18 25.28 15.49 12.82
C SER A 18 23.99 14.70 12.50
N PRO A 19 23.29 14.15 13.52
CA PRO A 19 21.99 13.52 13.33
C PRO A 19 20.94 14.42 12.67
N GLU A 20 20.94 15.72 13.00
CA GLU A 20 20.02 16.72 12.45
C GLU A 20 20.32 16.99 10.98
N ALA A 21 21.60 17.24 10.65
CA ALA A 21 22.03 17.40 9.27
C ALA A 21 21.75 16.14 8.42
N ALA A 22 21.90 14.96 9.02
CA ALA A 22 21.54 13.70 8.37
C ALA A 22 20.02 13.59 8.15
N ALA A 23 19.19 14.01 9.10
CA ALA A 23 17.74 14.04 8.94
C ALA A 23 17.33 15.01 7.83
N ASP A 24 17.92 16.21 7.80
CA ASP A 24 17.66 17.22 6.76
C ASP A 24 18.06 16.71 5.37
N ILE A 25 19.23 16.06 5.24
CA ILE A 25 19.66 15.41 4.01
C ILE A 25 18.68 14.32 3.59
N LEU A 26 18.21 13.48 4.51
CA LEU A 26 17.26 12.41 4.19
C LEU A 26 15.90 12.98 3.74
N MET A 27 15.41 14.02 4.42
CA MET A 27 14.18 14.72 4.04
C MET A 27 14.30 15.35 2.65
N ALA A 28 15.35 16.14 2.42
CA ALA A 28 15.55 16.79 1.13
C ALA A 28 15.84 15.79 0.02
N ALA A 29 16.64 14.75 0.27
CA ALA A 29 16.86 13.66 -0.67
C ALA A 29 15.60 12.80 -0.90
N ASN A 30 14.54 13.05 -0.12
CA ASN A 30 13.28 12.32 -0.16
C ASN A 30 13.52 10.81 0.06
N ARG A 31 14.50 10.48 0.90
CA ARG A 31 14.95 9.13 1.21
C ARG A 31 14.26 8.67 2.48
N LEU A 32 13.44 7.63 2.35
CA LEU A 32 12.90 6.90 3.47
C LEU A 32 13.87 5.76 3.81
N PRO A 33 14.21 5.54 5.10
CA PRO A 33 14.99 4.38 5.49
C PRO A 33 14.21 3.11 5.14
N ALA A 34 14.93 2.13 4.60
CA ALA A 34 14.37 0.84 4.26
C ALA A 34 13.81 0.15 5.52
N LEU A 35 12.53 -0.21 5.51
CA LEU A 35 11.87 -0.86 6.63
C LEU A 35 11.95 -2.39 6.51
N VAL A 36 11.43 -2.92 5.41
CA VAL A 36 11.54 -4.33 5.04
C VAL A 36 12.60 -4.45 3.92
N PRO A 37 13.61 -5.32 4.05
CA PRO A 37 14.58 -5.55 2.99
C PRO A 37 13.90 -5.98 1.68
N LEU A 38 14.40 -5.51 0.54
CA LEU A 38 13.82 -5.86 -0.77
C LEU A 38 13.89 -7.37 -1.02
N GLU A 39 14.94 -8.02 -0.55
CA GLU A 39 15.14 -9.47 -0.66
C GLU A 39 14.02 -10.26 0.04
N ALA A 40 13.50 -9.73 1.15
CA ALA A 40 12.37 -10.34 1.86
C ALA A 40 11.06 -10.17 1.07
N LEU A 41 10.87 -9.02 0.40
CA LEU A 41 9.72 -8.78 -0.47
C LEU A 41 9.78 -9.62 -1.75
N GLU A 42 10.98 -9.83 -2.31
CA GLU A 42 11.21 -10.68 -3.47
C GLU A 42 11.09 -12.18 -3.14
N GLY A 43 11.32 -12.55 -1.88
CA GLY A 43 11.17 -13.91 -1.39
C GLY A 43 9.72 -14.39 -1.20
N ILE A 44 8.72 -13.52 -1.42
CA ILE A 44 7.30 -13.91 -1.30
C ILE A 44 6.94 -14.84 -2.47
N PRO A 45 6.53 -16.10 -2.21
CA PRO A 45 6.24 -17.05 -3.27
C PRO A 45 4.94 -16.69 -3.98
N LEU A 46 4.86 -16.92 -5.29
CA LEU A 46 3.59 -16.86 -6.01
C LEU A 46 2.68 -18.03 -5.61
N CYS A 47 1.38 -17.85 -5.73
CA CYS A 47 0.37 -18.88 -5.47
C CYS A 47 -0.48 -19.13 -6.72
N LEU A 48 -0.51 -20.38 -7.18
CA LEU A 48 -1.39 -20.83 -8.26
C LEU A 48 -2.67 -21.42 -7.67
N ALA A 49 -3.81 -20.81 -8.00
CA ALA A 49 -5.11 -21.33 -7.62
C ALA A 49 -5.68 -22.26 -8.70
N GLU A 50 -6.46 -23.26 -8.26
CA GLU A 50 -7.05 -24.31 -9.11
C GLU A 50 -7.92 -23.79 -10.26
N ASN A 51 -8.48 -22.57 -10.14
CA ASN A 51 -9.29 -21.91 -11.14
C ASN A 51 -8.46 -21.11 -12.18
N GLY A 52 -7.14 -21.30 -12.19
CA GLY A 52 -6.20 -20.55 -13.04
C GLY A 52 -5.94 -19.12 -12.57
N SER A 53 -6.40 -18.72 -11.38
CA SER A 53 -5.99 -17.46 -10.77
C SER A 53 -4.56 -17.57 -10.24
N VAL A 54 -3.80 -16.50 -10.40
CA VAL A 54 -2.45 -16.36 -9.87
C VAL A 54 -2.47 -15.22 -8.85
N PHE A 55 -1.98 -15.50 -7.65
CA PHE A 55 -1.72 -14.46 -6.65
C PHE A 55 -0.22 -14.26 -6.54
N ALA A 56 0.22 -13.01 -6.61
CA ALA A 56 1.62 -12.66 -6.56
C ALA A 56 1.81 -11.36 -5.79
N ARG A 57 3.04 -11.12 -5.32
CA ARG A 57 3.52 -9.77 -5.07
C ARG A 57 4.10 -9.26 -6.37
N GLU A 58 3.71 -8.06 -6.79
CA GLU A 58 4.29 -7.40 -7.97
C GLU A 58 4.92 -6.07 -7.55
N ARG A 59 5.86 -5.58 -8.36
CA ARG A 59 6.41 -4.23 -8.17
C ARG A 59 5.47 -3.22 -8.81
N ILE A 60 5.03 -2.22 -8.05
CA ILE A 60 4.15 -1.18 -8.62
C ILE A 60 4.82 -0.48 -9.80
N ALA A 61 6.15 -0.32 -9.76
CA ALA A 61 6.94 0.27 -10.84
C ALA A 61 6.84 -0.48 -12.17
N ASP A 62 6.61 -1.80 -12.13
CA ASP A 62 6.56 -2.64 -13.33
C ASP A 62 5.17 -2.64 -13.97
N ILE A 63 4.12 -2.35 -13.20
CA ILE A 63 2.72 -2.56 -13.61
C ILE A 63 1.84 -1.30 -13.53
N VAL A 64 2.44 -0.10 -13.47
CA VAL A 64 1.72 1.18 -13.35
C VAL A 64 0.59 1.30 -14.37
N GLU A 65 0.86 0.98 -15.63
CA GLU A 65 -0.12 1.13 -16.70
C GLU A 65 -1.23 0.06 -16.63
N GLU A 66 -0.93 -1.13 -16.13
CA GLU A 66 -1.92 -2.21 -15.96
C GLU A 66 -2.84 -1.97 -14.75
N ILE A 67 -2.31 -1.40 -13.67
CA ILE A 67 -3.08 -1.18 -12.43
C ILE A 67 -3.90 0.11 -12.44
N ARG A 68 -3.54 1.08 -13.30
CA ARG A 68 -4.26 2.36 -13.40
C ARG A 68 -5.77 2.21 -13.65
N PRO A 69 -6.24 1.37 -14.60
CA PRO A 69 -7.67 1.12 -14.76
C PRO A 69 -8.33 0.51 -13.53
N LEU A 70 -7.62 -0.36 -12.80
CA LEU A 70 -8.12 -0.99 -11.58
C LEU A 70 -8.28 0.03 -10.44
N HIS A 71 -7.31 0.94 -10.27
CA HIS A 71 -7.41 2.05 -9.31
C HIS A 71 -8.56 3.00 -9.65
N GLN A 72 -8.79 3.31 -10.94
CA GLN A 72 -9.93 4.10 -11.37
C GLN A 72 -11.27 3.41 -11.05
N ALA A 73 -11.36 2.10 -11.32
CA ALA A 73 -12.55 1.32 -11.00
C ALA A 73 -12.83 1.31 -9.49
N HIS A 74 -11.79 1.12 -8.67
CA HIS A 74 -11.87 1.22 -7.21
C HIS A 74 -12.39 2.60 -6.78
N TRP A 75 -11.76 3.69 -7.25
CA TRP A 75 -12.17 5.06 -6.93
C TRP A 75 -13.65 5.33 -7.22
N ASN A 76 -14.12 4.86 -8.38
CA ASN A 76 -15.51 5.04 -8.80
C ASN A 76 -16.49 4.23 -7.93
N GLU A 77 -16.09 3.04 -7.47
CA GLU A 77 -16.98 2.13 -6.73
C GLU A 77 -17.07 2.45 -5.23
N THR A 78 -15.95 2.74 -4.57
CA THR A 78 -15.86 2.73 -3.10
C THR A 78 -15.53 4.10 -2.48
N GLU A 79 -14.90 4.99 -3.24
CA GLU A 79 -14.32 6.24 -2.72
C GLU A 79 -15.26 7.45 -2.89
N GLY A 80 -16.57 7.23 -2.99
CA GLY A 80 -17.58 8.29 -3.18
C GLY A 80 -17.49 9.46 -2.21
N HIS A 81 -17.07 9.19 -0.96
CA HIS A 81 -16.86 10.21 0.06
C HIS A 81 -15.74 11.21 -0.25
N ARG A 82 -14.91 10.93 -1.26
CA ARG A 82 -13.78 11.76 -1.72
C ARG A 82 -14.03 12.42 -3.07
N HIS A 83 -15.19 12.21 -3.71
CA HIS A 83 -15.45 12.70 -5.07
C HIS A 83 -15.52 14.23 -5.20
N GLY A 84 -15.46 14.98 -4.09
CA GLY A 84 -15.16 16.41 -4.11
C GLY A 84 -13.71 16.76 -4.45
N LEU A 85 -12.82 15.77 -4.52
CA LEU A 85 -11.41 15.89 -4.89
C LEU A 85 -11.16 15.27 -6.26
N ALA A 86 -10.15 15.77 -6.98
CA ALA A 86 -9.71 15.16 -8.23
C ALA A 86 -9.05 13.80 -7.98
N PHE A 87 -9.36 12.82 -8.83
CA PHE A 87 -8.64 11.54 -8.83
C PHE A 87 -7.29 11.69 -9.54
N ASP A 88 -6.23 11.85 -8.76
CA ASP A 88 -4.84 12.00 -9.23
C ASP A 88 -3.89 11.09 -8.44
N PRO A 89 -3.85 9.78 -8.75
CA PRO A 89 -3.00 8.83 -8.01
C PRO A 89 -1.50 9.11 -8.22
N GLY A 90 -0.80 9.39 -7.13
CA GLY A 90 0.64 9.68 -7.12
C GLY A 90 1.54 8.45 -7.23
N TYR A 91 1.62 7.79 -8.40
CA TYR A 91 2.41 6.56 -8.59
C TYR A 91 3.89 6.70 -8.23
N ALA A 92 4.49 7.86 -8.44
CA ALA A 92 5.87 8.12 -8.02
C ALA A 92 6.05 7.98 -6.50
N ALA A 93 5.02 8.31 -5.71
CA ALA A 93 5.05 8.11 -4.26
C ALA A 93 4.97 6.61 -3.91
N PHE A 94 4.09 5.84 -4.55
CA PHE A 94 4.01 4.40 -4.35
C PHE A 94 5.33 3.70 -4.65
N ILE A 95 5.98 4.03 -5.77
CA ILE A 95 7.29 3.49 -6.14
C ILE A 95 8.34 3.80 -5.07
N ARG A 96 8.33 5.04 -4.55
CA ARG A 96 9.27 5.45 -3.48
C ARG A 96 9.02 4.70 -2.17
N TYR A 97 7.76 4.51 -1.78
CA TYR A 97 7.43 3.71 -0.60
C TYR A 97 7.82 2.24 -0.78
N GLU A 98 7.62 1.68 -1.97
CA GLU A 98 8.01 0.31 -2.28
C GLU A 98 9.53 0.13 -2.19
N GLN A 99 10.31 1.05 -2.79
CA GLN A 99 11.77 1.02 -2.71
C GLN A 99 12.29 1.17 -1.29
N ALA A 100 11.52 1.81 -0.41
CA ALA A 100 11.81 1.92 1.01
C ALA A 100 11.30 0.73 1.84
N GLY A 101 10.77 -0.33 1.21
CA GLY A 101 10.21 -1.48 1.91
C GLY A 101 9.00 -1.13 2.80
N ARG A 102 8.28 -0.07 2.45
CA ARG A 102 7.14 0.50 3.19
C ARG A 102 5.82 0.37 2.45
N TYR A 103 5.83 -0.27 1.29
CA TYR A 103 4.66 -0.55 0.50
C TYR A 103 4.79 -1.94 -0.12
N VAL A 104 3.72 -2.71 -0.06
CA VAL A 104 3.62 -4.01 -0.71
C VAL A 104 2.33 -4.08 -1.52
N LEU A 105 2.44 -4.56 -2.75
CA LEU A 105 1.35 -4.73 -3.68
C LEU A 105 1.17 -6.20 -4.01
N PHE A 106 0.05 -6.76 -3.59
CA PHE A 106 -0.39 -8.07 -3.99
C PHE A 106 -1.39 -7.95 -5.12
N THR A 107 -1.36 -8.88 -6.06
CA THR A 107 -2.21 -8.87 -7.23
C THR A 107 -2.90 -10.20 -7.42
N LEU A 108 -4.06 -10.13 -8.07
CA LEU A 108 -4.81 -11.27 -8.54
C LEU A 108 -4.89 -11.18 -10.05
N ARG A 109 -4.27 -12.13 -10.74
CA ARG A 109 -4.32 -12.26 -12.20
C ARG A 109 -5.07 -13.52 -12.62
N GLN A 110 -5.68 -13.49 -13.79
CA GLN A 110 -6.19 -14.68 -14.47
C GLN A 110 -5.97 -14.52 -15.96
N GLN A 111 -5.31 -15.49 -16.61
CA GLN A 111 -4.92 -15.40 -18.03
C GLN A 111 -4.17 -14.08 -18.31
N ASP A 112 -3.18 -13.75 -17.47
CA ASP A 112 -2.40 -12.51 -17.48
C ASP A 112 -3.15 -11.19 -17.25
N ARG A 113 -4.50 -11.20 -17.22
CA ARG A 113 -5.30 -10.02 -16.92
C ARG A 113 -5.28 -9.70 -15.42
N LEU A 114 -4.93 -8.48 -15.06
CA LEU A 114 -5.00 -7.98 -13.68
C LEU A 114 -6.46 -7.75 -13.27
N LEU A 115 -6.95 -8.52 -12.31
CA LEU A 115 -8.35 -8.48 -11.87
C LEU A 115 -8.54 -7.98 -10.44
N GLY A 116 -7.46 -7.80 -9.70
CA GLY A 116 -7.56 -7.32 -8.34
C GLY A 116 -6.21 -7.00 -7.73
N ASN A 117 -6.22 -6.19 -6.70
CA ASN A 117 -5.05 -5.82 -5.93
C ASN A 117 -5.35 -5.72 -4.44
N CYS A 118 -4.31 -5.93 -3.64
CA CYS A 118 -4.26 -5.55 -2.24
C CYS A 118 -2.95 -4.78 -2.02
N ALA A 119 -3.04 -3.48 -1.84
CA ALA A 119 -1.94 -2.60 -1.51
C ALA A 119 -1.97 -2.32 0.00
N LEU A 120 -0.82 -2.46 0.66
CA LEU A 120 -0.66 -2.12 2.07
C LEU A 120 0.59 -1.28 2.29
N TYR A 121 0.49 -0.30 3.19
CA TYR A 121 1.65 0.34 3.78
C TYR A 121 2.19 -0.50 4.93
N LEU A 122 3.51 -0.59 5.03
CA LEU A 122 4.20 -1.23 6.14
C LEU A 122 4.84 -0.15 7.01
N ASP A 123 4.65 -0.28 8.32
CA ASP A 123 5.35 0.58 9.28
C ASP A 123 5.73 -0.16 10.56
N ARG A 124 6.60 0.46 11.36
CA ARG A 124 6.87 0.03 12.73
C ARG A 124 5.97 0.83 13.67
N SER A 125 5.09 0.14 14.38
CA SER A 125 4.25 0.78 15.40
C SER A 125 5.12 1.51 16.41
N ALA A 126 4.86 2.80 16.61
CA ALA A 126 5.56 3.58 17.63
C ALA A 126 5.25 3.06 19.05
N HIS A 127 4.07 2.50 19.25
CA HIS A 127 3.60 2.02 20.56
C HIS A 127 4.16 0.63 20.92
N THR A 128 4.22 -0.30 19.97
CA THR A 128 4.57 -1.70 20.24
C THR A 128 5.89 -2.12 19.61
N GLN A 129 6.47 -1.27 18.76
CA GLN A 129 7.65 -1.56 17.95
C GLN A 129 7.51 -2.78 17.02
N SER A 130 6.30 -3.33 16.87
CA SER A 130 6.03 -4.41 15.92
C SER A 130 5.84 -3.87 14.50
N LEU A 131 6.15 -4.70 13.51
CA LEU A 131 5.81 -4.42 12.12
C LEU A 131 4.29 -4.55 11.95
N ILE A 132 3.67 -3.53 11.37
CA ILE A 132 2.24 -3.45 11.10
C ILE A 132 2.01 -3.23 9.61
N ALA A 133 0.84 -3.65 9.12
CA ALA A 133 0.41 -3.39 7.76
C ALA A 133 -0.96 -2.69 7.77
N THR A 134 -1.04 -1.51 7.16
CA THR A 134 -2.29 -0.77 7.03
C THR A 134 -2.71 -0.79 5.56
N GLU A 135 -3.91 -1.27 5.30
CA GLU A 135 -4.48 -1.34 3.97
C GLU A 135 -4.62 0.05 3.33
N ASP A 136 -4.09 0.18 2.12
CA ASP A 136 -4.30 1.33 1.24
C ASP A 136 -5.49 1.05 0.30
N THR A 137 -5.51 -0.15 -0.27
CA THR A 137 -6.59 -0.62 -1.16
C THR A 137 -6.67 -2.14 -1.11
N LEU A 138 -7.87 -2.70 -0.92
CA LEU A 138 -8.23 -4.06 -1.37
C LEU A 138 -9.40 -3.97 -2.33
N PHE A 139 -9.13 -4.25 -3.61
CA PHE A 139 -10.14 -4.20 -4.65
C PHE A 139 -10.02 -5.38 -5.61
N LEU A 140 -11.15 -6.01 -5.90
CA LEU A 140 -11.28 -7.02 -6.94
C LEU A 140 -12.33 -6.53 -7.94
N LEU A 141 -12.09 -6.68 -9.24
CA LEU A 141 -13.13 -6.49 -10.24
C LEU A 141 -14.33 -7.41 -9.96
N PRO A 142 -15.58 -7.00 -10.25
CA PRO A 142 -16.77 -7.81 -9.99
C PRO A 142 -16.67 -9.24 -10.52
N GLU A 143 -16.11 -9.45 -11.71
CA GLU A 143 -15.94 -10.79 -12.30
C GLU A 143 -14.98 -11.70 -11.51
N ALA A 144 -14.08 -11.15 -10.71
CA ALA A 144 -13.16 -11.92 -9.86
C ALA A 144 -13.75 -12.22 -8.48
N ARG A 145 -14.92 -11.66 -8.12
CA ARG A 145 -15.59 -11.87 -6.83
C ARG A 145 -16.45 -13.14 -6.83
N ILE A 146 -15.92 -14.23 -7.39
CA ILE A 146 -16.63 -15.51 -7.53
C ILE A 146 -16.12 -16.57 -6.55
N GLY A 147 -17.05 -17.37 -6.00
CA GLY A 147 -16.73 -18.50 -5.13
C GLY A 147 -15.85 -18.13 -3.93
N THR A 148 -14.70 -18.78 -3.82
CA THR A 148 -13.75 -18.57 -2.71
C THR A 148 -12.57 -17.68 -3.06
N THR A 149 -12.57 -17.06 -4.24
CA THR A 149 -11.44 -16.30 -4.79
C THR A 149 -10.95 -15.20 -3.83
N ALA A 150 -11.85 -14.34 -3.35
CA ALA A 150 -11.49 -13.29 -2.39
C ALA A 150 -10.92 -13.85 -1.08
N ARG A 151 -11.50 -14.94 -0.55
CA ARG A 151 -11.01 -15.59 0.67
C ARG A 151 -9.59 -16.13 0.49
N ARG A 152 -9.31 -16.79 -0.65
CA ARG A 152 -7.99 -17.34 -0.94
C ARG A 152 -6.96 -16.23 -1.17
N PHE A 153 -7.36 -15.13 -1.81
CA PHE A 153 -6.50 -13.98 -2.02
C PHE A 153 -6.12 -13.32 -0.69
N VAL A 154 -7.09 -13.09 0.21
CA VAL A 154 -6.79 -12.56 1.55
C VAL A 154 -5.90 -13.51 2.36
N ALA A 155 -6.15 -14.83 2.30
CA ALA A 155 -5.28 -15.80 2.97
C ALA A 155 -3.82 -15.73 2.45
N TYR A 156 -3.66 -15.61 1.13
CA TYR A 156 -2.34 -15.41 0.51
C TYR A 156 -1.65 -14.12 1.00
N VAL A 157 -2.40 -13.01 1.05
CA VAL A 157 -1.89 -11.73 1.59
C VAL A 157 -1.45 -11.89 3.05
N GLU A 158 -2.28 -12.49 3.90
CA GLU A 158 -1.95 -12.70 5.31
C GLU A 158 -0.70 -13.60 5.49
N ASP A 159 -0.59 -14.68 4.71
CA ASP A 159 0.58 -15.57 4.75
C ASP A 159 1.86 -14.81 4.34
N ALA A 160 1.80 -14.00 3.28
CA ALA A 160 2.90 -13.16 2.88
C ALA A 160 3.29 -12.14 3.98
N LEU A 161 2.31 -11.48 4.60
CA LEU A 161 2.57 -10.54 5.69
C LEU A 161 3.18 -11.23 6.92
N ARG A 162 2.74 -12.45 7.26
CA ARG A 162 3.37 -13.28 8.32
C ARG A 162 4.82 -13.62 7.99
N LEU A 163 5.13 -13.95 6.74
CA LEU A 163 6.52 -14.20 6.29
C LEU A 163 7.40 -12.95 6.44
N LEU A 164 6.85 -11.76 6.21
CA LEU A 164 7.55 -10.49 6.45
C LEU A 164 7.68 -10.13 7.95
N GLY A 165 7.07 -10.90 8.84
CA GLY A 165 7.09 -10.65 10.29
C GLY A 165 6.07 -9.62 10.77
N VAL A 166 5.07 -9.27 9.94
CA VAL A 166 3.95 -8.40 10.33
C VAL A 166 3.15 -9.05 11.46
N ARG A 167 2.76 -8.25 12.46
CA ARG A 167 2.04 -8.72 13.65
C ARG A 167 0.63 -8.17 13.77
N GLU A 168 0.31 -7.15 12.99
CA GLU A 168 -0.99 -6.49 12.99
C GLU A 168 -1.33 -6.03 11.57
N VAL A 169 -2.58 -6.25 11.18
CA VAL A 169 -3.11 -5.83 9.88
C VAL A 169 -4.37 -5.03 10.11
N GLU A 170 -4.37 -3.79 9.64
CA GLU A 170 -5.50 -2.88 9.69
C GLU A 170 -6.14 -2.79 8.32
N ILE A 171 -7.46 -2.98 8.25
CA ILE A 171 -8.22 -2.90 7.00
C ILE A 171 -9.40 -1.96 7.19
N SER A 172 -9.56 -1.06 6.23
CA SER A 172 -10.72 -0.18 6.18
C SER A 172 -11.84 -0.81 5.35
N VAL A 173 -13.08 -0.72 5.84
CA VAL A 173 -14.26 -1.14 5.07
C VAL A 173 -15.13 0.08 4.82
N LYS A 174 -15.42 0.36 3.54
CA LYS A 174 -16.28 1.48 3.17
C LYS A 174 -17.75 1.16 3.42
N THR A 175 -18.51 2.15 3.89
CA THR A 175 -19.93 2.01 4.22
C THR A 175 -20.83 1.69 3.03
N VAL A 176 -20.36 1.98 1.81
CA VAL A 176 -21.07 1.68 0.55
C VAL A 176 -21.07 0.20 0.19
N ASN A 177 -20.22 -0.62 0.83
CA ASN A 177 -20.11 -2.04 0.57
C ASN A 177 -20.47 -2.89 1.80
N ARG A 178 -20.47 -4.22 1.66
CA ARG A 178 -20.79 -5.19 2.73
C ARG A 178 -19.58 -6.02 3.14
N ALA A 179 -18.35 -5.53 2.93
CA ALA A 179 -17.13 -6.29 3.16
C ALA A 179 -16.86 -6.58 4.65
N GLU A 180 -17.47 -5.84 5.60
CA GLU A 180 -17.28 -6.06 7.04
C GLU A 180 -17.69 -7.48 7.43
N ARG A 181 -18.80 -7.99 6.89
CA ARG A 181 -19.25 -9.37 7.16
C ARG A 181 -18.22 -10.39 6.68
N PHE A 182 -17.60 -10.14 5.53
CA PHE A 182 -16.57 -11.01 4.97
C PHE A 182 -15.32 -11.01 5.86
N PHE A 183 -14.82 -9.85 6.25
CA PHE A 183 -13.63 -9.76 7.12
C PHE A 183 -13.86 -10.30 8.52
N ARG A 184 -15.05 -10.08 9.11
CA ARG A 184 -15.40 -10.71 10.39
C ARG A 184 -15.41 -12.24 10.30
N PHE A 185 -15.86 -12.79 9.18
CA PHE A 185 -15.79 -14.23 8.94
C PHE A 185 -14.33 -14.73 8.86
N LEU A 186 -13.40 -13.91 8.37
CA LEU A 186 -11.96 -14.22 8.36
C LEU A 186 -11.25 -14.00 9.70
N GLY A 187 -11.94 -13.55 10.74
CA GLY A 187 -11.39 -13.36 12.07
C GLY A 187 -10.98 -11.92 12.41
N TYR A 188 -11.19 -10.96 11.51
CA TYR A 188 -11.00 -9.55 11.82
C TYR A 188 -12.06 -9.06 12.82
N ARG A 189 -11.67 -8.10 13.66
CA ARG A 189 -12.56 -7.47 14.64
C ARG A 189 -12.73 -6.00 14.31
N ARG A 190 -13.95 -5.49 14.45
CA ARG A 190 -14.20 -4.06 14.40
C ARG A 190 -13.64 -3.41 15.66
N VAL A 191 -12.67 -2.51 15.49
CA VAL A 191 -12.02 -1.79 16.60
C VAL A 191 -12.28 -0.27 16.56
N GLU A 192 -12.77 0.26 15.44
CA GLU A 192 -12.99 1.69 15.24
C GLU A 192 -14.22 2.01 14.36
N THR A 193 -14.56 3.31 14.26
CA THR A 193 -15.51 3.86 13.30
C THR A 193 -14.87 5.06 12.62
N GLY A 194 -14.66 4.97 11.30
CA GLY A 194 -14.03 6.02 10.52
C GLY A 194 -14.91 7.26 10.34
N LEU A 195 -14.30 8.43 10.41
CA LEU A 195 -14.92 9.74 10.14
C LEU A 195 -14.02 10.50 9.17
N THR A 196 -14.62 11.28 8.26
CA THR A 196 -13.88 12.08 7.28
C THR A 196 -14.52 13.44 7.11
N LYS A 197 -13.70 14.46 6.86
CA LYS A 197 -14.12 15.82 6.52
C LYS A 197 -13.17 16.35 5.45
N ILE A 198 -13.72 16.77 4.31
CA ILE A 198 -12.97 17.51 3.30
C ILE A 198 -12.79 18.94 3.83
N LEU A 199 -11.55 19.42 3.89
CA LEU A 199 -11.21 20.79 4.24
C LEU A 199 -11.14 21.60 2.95
N GLU A 200 -11.85 22.72 2.89
CA GLU A 200 -11.70 23.67 1.80
C GLU A 200 -10.34 24.36 1.95
N ALA A 201 -9.62 24.54 0.84
CA ALA A 201 -8.52 25.47 0.82
C ALA A 201 -9.13 26.87 0.78
N ASP A 202 -8.93 27.66 1.84
CA ASP A 202 -9.19 29.10 1.75
C ASP A 202 -8.34 29.62 0.59
N ASN A 203 -8.98 30.31 -0.38
CA ASN A 203 -8.26 30.98 -1.46
C ASN A 203 -7.41 32.10 -0.85
N VAL A 204 -6.16 31.80 -0.50
CA VAL A 204 -5.12 32.77 -0.11
C VAL A 204 -4.15 32.94 -1.26
#